data_AF-A0A8J2EPY5-F1
#
_entry.id   AF-A0A8J2EPY5-F1
#
_cell.length_a   1.000
_cell.length_b   1.000
_cell.length_c   1.000
_cell.angle_alpha   90.00
_cell.angle_beta   90.00
_cell.angle_gamma   90.00
#
_symmetry.space_group_name_H-M   'P 1'
#
loop_
_entity.id
_entity.type
_entity.pdbx_description
1 polymer ?
#
loop_
_entity_poly.entity_id
_entity_poly.type
_entity_poly.pdbx_seq_one_letter_code
_entity_poly.pdbx_strand_id
1 'polypeptide(L)'
;MGAEETAALADTVETGPSTDDFVALNYLAPGVSSKIARKRAEEMERRKRILNAKVRTIGVDKETLDAQVAMKKESDAFEKELTRAEEEAVLAVDNQLKMLEVERKRLHTEATRDVVAWNAKMNTKEGRREYALSDPNQLKKEKALPDEMLGVSSLCKFAGEDPGKAVRVKAQHAQQRNWLEQQVYEKKMLSELEKSSDADFAASQKDLLSLRTQIEKEEIQLRKDVTASALEYNANKRKETEEEREKNRFQRTLEEKIADYRENTFIATDPFTNETTPQICPNGRIRRDHFRGLGKEYYYHTADVQRHQAEYGAELAKALKAEDLAHDAVAEETRRTLVGLEKERLKTHKETVYDELHTNVIDPDKAKKNKVSCGEILPEFFKGFGATTR
;
A
#
# COMPACT_ATOMS: atom_id res chain seq x y z
N MET A 1 -129.32 -77.13 -10.20
CA MET A 1 -129.97 -77.11 -8.87
C MET A 1 -131.29 -76.36 -9.01
N GLY A 2 -132.41 -77.09 -8.84
CA GLY A 2 -133.78 -76.56 -8.69
C GLY A 2 -134.41 -76.00 -9.97
N ALA A 3 -135.67 -76.24 -10.29
CA ALA A 3 -136.67 -77.18 -9.79
C ALA A 3 -137.76 -77.21 -10.87
N GLU A 4 -138.35 -78.38 -11.09
CA GLU A 4 -139.63 -78.51 -11.79
C GLU A 4 -140.68 -77.66 -11.08
N GLU A 5 -141.44 -76.86 -11.84
CA GLU A 5 -142.72 -76.35 -11.36
C GLU A 5 -143.74 -76.46 -12.50
N THR A 6 -144.45 -77.59 -12.46
CA THR A 6 -145.67 -77.86 -13.20
C THR A 6 -146.78 -76.95 -12.71
N ALA A 7 -147.19 -75.98 -13.53
CA ALA A 7 -148.41 -75.20 -13.30
C ALA A 7 -149.39 -75.46 -14.45
N ALA A 8 -150.27 -76.43 -14.25
CA ALA A 8 -151.52 -76.54 -14.96
C ALA A 8 -152.42 -75.38 -14.49
N LEU A 9 -152.85 -74.50 -15.39
CA LEU A 9 -153.94 -73.59 -15.08
C LEU A 9 -154.78 -73.26 -16.30
N ALA A 10 -156.01 -73.76 -16.22
CA ALA A 10 -157.25 -73.20 -16.71
C ALA A 10 -157.38 -72.94 -18.21
N ASP A 11 -157.86 -73.99 -18.86
CA ASP A 11 -158.71 -73.96 -20.05
C ASP A 11 -159.93 -73.03 -19.81
N THR A 12 -159.75 -71.72 -20.02
CA THR A 12 -160.88 -70.81 -20.18
C THR A 12 -161.31 -70.87 -21.63
N VAL A 13 -162.29 -71.73 -21.88
CA VAL A 13 -163.14 -71.75 -23.07
C VAL A 13 -163.77 -70.35 -23.21
N GLU A 14 -163.09 -69.45 -23.91
CA GLU A 14 -163.71 -68.24 -24.44
C GLU A 14 -164.79 -68.71 -25.41
N THR A 15 -166.03 -68.63 -24.94
CA THR A 15 -167.25 -68.83 -25.71
C THR A 15 -167.16 -68.01 -26.99
N GLY A 16 -166.92 -68.70 -28.11
CA GLY A 16 -167.05 -68.11 -29.43
C GLY A 16 -168.45 -67.49 -29.56
N PRO A 17 -168.58 -66.35 -30.27
CA PRO A 17 -169.86 -65.71 -30.47
C PRO A 17 -170.86 -66.73 -31.03
N SER A 18 -172.02 -66.80 -30.38
CA SER A 18 -173.11 -67.72 -30.69
C SER A 18 -173.42 -67.72 -32.19
N THR A 19 -173.62 -68.91 -32.75
CA THR A 19 -173.92 -69.16 -34.17
C THR A 19 -175.30 -68.67 -34.63
N ASP A 20 -175.91 -67.70 -33.94
CA ASP A 20 -177.24 -67.16 -34.22
C ASP A 20 -177.23 -65.75 -34.87
N ASP A 21 -176.06 -65.11 -35.03
CA ASP A 21 -175.93 -63.82 -35.77
C ASP A 21 -175.59 -64.00 -37.27
N PHE A 22 -175.71 -65.21 -37.82
CA PHE A 22 -175.25 -65.59 -39.16
C PHE A 22 -176.36 -65.68 -40.23
N VAL A 23 -177.33 -64.77 -40.22
CA VAL A 23 -178.36 -64.70 -41.28
C VAL A 23 -178.09 -63.59 -42.32
N ALA A 24 -177.26 -62.58 -42.00
CA ALA A 24 -177.00 -61.45 -42.92
C ALA A 24 -175.72 -61.57 -43.78
N LEU A 25 -174.86 -62.57 -43.55
CA LEU A 25 -173.58 -62.73 -44.27
C LEU A 25 -173.67 -63.58 -45.55
N ASN A 26 -174.81 -64.24 -45.79
CA ASN A 26 -175.04 -65.08 -46.97
C ASN A 26 -175.39 -64.31 -48.25
N TYR A 27 -175.52 -62.97 -48.18
CA TYR A 27 -175.86 -62.09 -49.31
C TYR A 27 -174.69 -61.20 -49.79
N LEU A 28 -173.46 -61.40 -49.29
CA LEU A 28 -172.26 -60.63 -49.73
C LEU A 28 -171.38 -61.42 -50.71
N ALA A 29 -170.84 -60.73 -51.71
CA ALA A 29 -170.05 -61.31 -52.81
C ALA A 29 -168.87 -62.19 -52.34
N PRO A 30 -168.58 -63.31 -53.05
CA PRO A 30 -167.50 -64.24 -52.67
C PRO A 30 -166.14 -63.51 -52.55
N GLY A 31 -165.47 -63.65 -51.41
CA GLY A 31 -164.17 -63.00 -51.11
C GLY A 31 -164.25 -61.72 -50.28
N VAL A 32 -165.40 -61.02 -50.26
CA VAL A 32 -165.61 -59.87 -49.35
C VAL A 32 -165.77 -60.36 -47.91
N SER A 33 -166.50 -61.47 -47.71
CA SER A 33 -166.66 -62.10 -46.39
C SER A 33 -165.32 -62.54 -45.77
N SER A 34 -164.41 -63.14 -46.55
CA SER A 34 -163.06 -63.53 -46.08
C SER A 34 -162.18 -62.32 -45.75
N LYS A 35 -162.22 -61.26 -46.57
CA LYS A 35 -161.51 -60.00 -46.26
C LYS A 35 -162.07 -59.32 -45.01
N ILE A 36 -163.39 -59.34 -44.81
CA ILE A 36 -164.04 -58.83 -43.59
C ILE A 36 -163.64 -59.68 -42.38
N ALA A 37 -163.62 -61.01 -42.50
CA ALA A 37 -163.19 -61.90 -41.42
C ALA A 37 -161.71 -61.67 -41.06
N ARG A 38 -160.82 -61.53 -42.05
CA ARG A 38 -159.40 -61.20 -41.82
C ARG A 38 -159.24 -59.83 -41.17
N LYS A 39 -159.94 -58.80 -41.67
CA LYS A 39 -159.97 -57.47 -41.05
C LYS A 39 -160.51 -57.51 -39.62
N ARG A 40 -161.55 -58.31 -39.34
CA ARG A 40 -162.08 -58.49 -37.99
C ARG A 40 -161.07 -59.22 -37.08
N ALA A 41 -160.35 -60.22 -37.58
CA ALA A 41 -159.30 -60.90 -36.84
C ALA A 41 -158.10 -59.96 -36.55
N GLU A 42 -157.63 -59.23 -37.56
CA GLU A 42 -156.60 -58.18 -37.41
C GLU A 42 -157.07 -57.11 -36.40
N GLU A 43 -158.34 -56.69 -36.46
CA GLU A 43 -158.92 -55.70 -35.55
C GLU A 43 -159.11 -56.28 -34.13
N MET A 44 -159.38 -57.59 -33.98
CA MET A 44 -159.42 -58.27 -32.68
C MET A 44 -158.03 -58.32 -32.03
N GLU A 45 -156.98 -58.69 -32.78
CA GLU A 45 -155.59 -58.66 -32.28
C GLU A 45 -155.12 -57.23 -31.99
N ARG A 46 -155.53 -56.26 -32.82
CA ARG A 46 -155.27 -54.85 -32.58
C ARG A 46 -155.99 -54.34 -31.34
N ARG A 47 -157.26 -54.71 -31.13
CA ARG A 47 -158.04 -54.39 -29.92
C ARG A 47 -157.38 -54.95 -28.67
N LYS A 48 -156.89 -56.20 -28.68
CA LYS A 48 -156.13 -56.80 -27.57
C LYS A 48 -154.93 -55.92 -27.17
N ARG A 49 -154.26 -55.27 -28.12
CA ARG A 49 -153.14 -54.34 -27.86
C ARG A 49 -153.59 -52.94 -27.41
N ILE A 50 -154.62 -52.37 -28.05
CA ILE A 50 -155.07 -50.99 -27.77
C ILE A 50 -155.83 -50.87 -26.44
N LEU A 51 -156.63 -51.88 -26.09
CA LEU A 51 -157.43 -51.90 -24.86
C LEU A 51 -156.58 -52.27 -23.63
N ASN A 52 -155.44 -52.96 -23.81
CA ASN A 52 -154.52 -53.24 -22.73
C ASN A 52 -153.64 -52.01 -22.44
N ALA A 53 -154.02 -51.23 -21.42
CA ALA A 53 -153.33 -50.00 -21.04
C ALA A 53 -151.82 -50.21 -20.79
N LYS A 54 -151.41 -51.36 -20.27
CA LYS A 54 -149.99 -51.67 -19.98
C LYS A 54 -149.18 -51.86 -21.27
N VAL A 55 -149.71 -52.63 -22.22
CA VAL A 55 -149.06 -52.83 -23.53
C VAL A 55 -149.01 -51.52 -24.32
N ARG A 56 -150.04 -50.67 -24.21
CA ARG A 56 -150.06 -49.37 -24.88
C ARG A 56 -149.03 -48.38 -24.34
N THR A 57 -148.82 -48.35 -23.02
CA THR A 57 -147.92 -47.36 -22.41
C THR A 57 -146.46 -47.83 -22.38
N ILE A 58 -146.21 -49.14 -22.18
CA ILE A 58 -144.86 -49.69 -21.96
C ILE A 58 -144.63 -51.06 -22.62
N GLY A 59 -145.45 -51.44 -23.61
CA GLY A 59 -145.26 -52.70 -24.33
C GLY A 59 -143.97 -52.68 -25.16
N VAL A 60 -143.07 -53.61 -24.87
CA VAL A 60 -141.79 -53.77 -25.56
C VAL A 60 -141.60 -55.24 -25.90
N ASP A 61 -141.09 -55.50 -27.09
CA ASP A 61 -140.72 -56.85 -27.52
C ASP A 61 -139.34 -57.21 -26.94
N LYS A 62 -139.37 -57.90 -25.80
CA LYS A 62 -138.16 -58.22 -25.04
C LYS A 62 -137.26 -59.20 -25.80
N GLU A 63 -137.84 -60.17 -26.51
CA GLU A 63 -137.06 -61.21 -27.20
C GLU A 63 -136.22 -60.64 -28.33
N THR A 64 -136.80 -59.72 -29.13
CA THR A 64 -136.04 -59.06 -30.21
C THR A 64 -135.01 -58.07 -29.67
N LEU A 65 -135.29 -57.36 -28.57
CA LEU A 65 -134.28 -56.51 -27.93
C LEU A 65 -133.14 -57.32 -27.30
N ASP A 66 -133.43 -58.44 -26.65
CA ASP A 66 -132.41 -59.33 -26.09
C ASP A 66 -131.52 -59.91 -27.21
N ALA A 67 -132.11 -60.27 -28.37
CA ALA A 67 -131.38 -60.68 -29.56
C ALA A 67 -130.51 -59.55 -30.14
N GLN A 68 -131.03 -58.32 -30.22
CA GLN A 68 -130.25 -57.15 -30.67
C GLN A 68 -129.08 -56.85 -29.72
N VAL A 69 -129.28 -56.98 -28.41
CA VAL A 69 -128.22 -56.82 -27.41
C VAL A 69 -127.18 -57.92 -27.53
N ALA A 70 -127.58 -59.17 -27.79
CA ALA A 70 -126.65 -60.27 -28.05
C ALA A 70 -125.80 -60.01 -29.31
N MET A 71 -126.43 -59.66 -30.43
CA MET A 71 -125.72 -59.31 -31.67
C MET A 71 -124.74 -58.14 -31.48
N LYS A 72 -125.16 -57.10 -30.74
CA LYS A 72 -124.27 -55.97 -30.43
C LYS A 72 -123.09 -56.40 -29.57
N LYS A 73 -123.31 -57.25 -28.55
CA LYS A 73 -122.22 -57.78 -27.72
C LYS A 73 -121.24 -58.64 -28.52
N GLU A 74 -121.73 -59.44 -29.46
CA GLU A 74 -120.88 -60.22 -30.37
C GLU A 74 -120.06 -59.30 -31.30
N SER A 75 -120.69 -58.27 -31.87
CA SER A 75 -119.99 -57.24 -32.67
C SER A 75 -118.92 -56.52 -31.86
N ASP A 76 -119.25 -56.05 -30.65
CA ASP A 76 -118.32 -55.36 -29.75
C ASP A 76 -117.17 -56.29 -29.32
N ALA A 77 -117.44 -57.60 -29.15
CA ALA A 77 -116.42 -58.58 -28.82
C ALA A 77 -115.47 -58.82 -30.01
N PHE A 78 -116.01 -58.95 -31.22
CA PHE A 78 -115.22 -59.10 -32.44
C PHE A 78 -114.34 -57.87 -32.72
N GLU A 79 -114.89 -56.66 -32.56
CA GLU A 79 -114.12 -55.42 -32.71
C GLU A 79 -112.98 -55.35 -31.69
N LYS A 80 -113.23 -55.74 -30.43
CA LYS A 80 -112.17 -55.82 -29.40
C LYS A 80 -111.09 -56.83 -29.73
N GLU A 81 -111.46 -58.00 -30.27
CA GLU A 81 -110.48 -59.00 -30.71
C GLU A 81 -109.63 -58.49 -31.88
N LEU A 82 -110.25 -57.78 -32.82
CA LEU A 82 -109.54 -57.16 -33.94
C LEU A 82 -108.58 -56.06 -33.47
N THR A 83 -109.05 -55.15 -32.60
CA THR A 83 -108.17 -54.11 -32.01
C THR A 83 -107.02 -54.74 -31.23
N ARG A 84 -107.28 -55.80 -30.46
CA ARG A 84 -106.22 -56.53 -29.74
C ARG A 84 -105.19 -57.14 -30.69
N ALA A 85 -105.63 -57.74 -31.80
CA ALA A 85 -104.71 -58.30 -32.80
C ALA A 85 -103.86 -57.19 -33.47
N GLU A 86 -104.45 -56.03 -33.75
CA GLU A 86 -103.71 -54.86 -34.25
C GLU A 86 -102.70 -54.32 -33.23
N GLU A 87 -103.07 -54.21 -31.97
CA GLU A 87 -102.17 -53.81 -30.87
C GLU A 87 -101.00 -54.78 -30.74
N GLU A 88 -101.26 -56.09 -30.78
CA GLU A 88 -100.22 -57.13 -30.74
C GLU A 88 -99.26 -57.02 -31.95
N ALA A 89 -99.78 -56.72 -33.15
CA ALA A 89 -98.97 -56.48 -34.35
C ALA A 89 -98.10 -55.21 -34.23
N VAL A 90 -98.65 -54.11 -33.69
CA VAL A 90 -97.91 -52.87 -33.44
C VAL A 90 -96.79 -53.10 -32.43
N LEU A 91 -97.06 -53.84 -31.35
CA LEU A 91 -96.06 -54.20 -30.35
C LEU A 91 -94.94 -55.07 -30.95
N ALA A 92 -95.28 -56.00 -31.84
CA ALA A 92 -94.28 -56.82 -32.54
C ALA A 92 -93.35 -55.95 -33.41
N VAL A 93 -93.92 -55.00 -34.17
CA VAL A 93 -93.14 -54.06 -35.00
C VAL A 93 -92.28 -53.13 -34.14
N ASP A 94 -92.82 -52.58 -33.05
CA ASP A 94 -92.07 -51.70 -32.13
C ASP A 94 -90.89 -52.45 -31.49
N ASN A 95 -91.09 -53.70 -31.09
CA ASN A 95 -90.00 -54.55 -30.58
C ASN A 95 -88.93 -54.79 -31.65
N GLN A 96 -89.31 -55.05 -32.90
CA GLN A 96 -88.35 -55.21 -33.99
C GLN A 96 -87.57 -53.91 -34.25
N LEU A 97 -88.24 -52.76 -34.25
CA LEU A 97 -87.59 -51.45 -34.41
C LEU A 97 -86.62 -51.15 -33.27
N LYS A 98 -86.97 -51.46 -32.01
CA LYS A 98 -86.07 -51.33 -30.86
C LYS A 98 -84.82 -52.17 -31.02
N MET A 99 -84.95 -53.43 -31.46
CA MET A 99 -83.80 -54.31 -31.71
C MET A 99 -82.88 -53.75 -32.81
N LEU A 100 -83.46 -53.26 -33.91
CA LEU A 100 -82.70 -52.59 -34.97
C LEU A 100 -82.01 -51.32 -34.47
N GLU A 101 -82.64 -50.55 -33.59
CA GLU A 101 -82.05 -49.34 -33.03
C GLU A 101 -80.85 -49.66 -32.11
N VAL A 102 -80.96 -50.71 -31.30
CA VAL A 102 -79.86 -51.21 -30.46
C VAL A 102 -78.69 -51.65 -31.32
N GLU A 103 -78.94 -52.42 -32.38
CA GLU A 103 -77.87 -52.87 -33.29
C GLU A 103 -77.23 -51.70 -34.05
N ARG A 104 -78.04 -50.74 -34.53
CA ARG A 104 -77.52 -49.50 -35.14
C ARG A 104 -76.64 -48.73 -34.17
N LYS A 105 -77.06 -48.58 -32.90
CA LYS A 105 -76.26 -47.91 -31.86
C LYS A 105 -74.95 -48.66 -31.62
N ARG A 106 -75.00 -49.98 -31.53
CA ARG A 106 -73.81 -50.83 -31.37
C ARG A 106 -72.82 -50.63 -32.52
N LEU A 107 -73.27 -50.77 -33.76
CA LEU A 107 -72.42 -50.56 -34.95
C LEU A 107 -71.83 -49.15 -34.99
N HIS A 108 -72.61 -48.14 -34.63
CA HIS A 108 -72.11 -46.76 -34.54
C HIS A 108 -71.03 -46.61 -33.45
N THR A 109 -71.22 -47.21 -32.28
CA THR A 109 -70.21 -47.20 -31.21
C THR A 109 -68.94 -47.96 -31.61
N GLU A 110 -69.06 -49.07 -32.34
CA GLU A 110 -67.92 -49.84 -32.83
C GLU A 110 -67.14 -49.03 -33.89
N ALA A 111 -67.83 -48.47 -34.89
CA ALA A 111 -67.20 -47.65 -35.92
C ALA A 111 -66.51 -46.40 -35.35
N THR A 112 -67.13 -45.72 -34.38
CA THR A 112 -66.51 -44.56 -33.71
C THR A 112 -65.28 -44.97 -32.90
N ARG A 113 -65.34 -46.12 -32.21
CA ARG A 113 -64.20 -46.68 -31.48
C ARG A 113 -63.04 -47.02 -32.40
N ASP A 114 -63.30 -47.59 -33.56
CA ASP A 114 -62.29 -47.92 -34.56
C ASP A 114 -61.63 -46.67 -35.14
N VAL A 115 -62.42 -45.63 -35.45
CA VAL A 115 -61.88 -44.33 -35.90
C VAL A 115 -61.00 -43.70 -34.83
N VAL A 116 -61.43 -43.72 -33.56
CA VAL A 116 -60.62 -43.20 -32.44
C VAL A 116 -59.34 -44.01 -32.28
N ALA A 117 -59.40 -45.34 -32.34
CA ALA A 117 -58.23 -46.21 -32.24
C ALA A 117 -57.24 -45.98 -33.39
N TRP A 118 -57.75 -45.85 -34.63
CA TRP A 118 -56.94 -45.55 -35.80
C TRP A 118 -56.27 -44.18 -35.67
N ASN A 119 -57.01 -43.14 -35.26
CA ASN A 119 -56.49 -41.80 -35.03
C ASN A 119 -55.42 -41.81 -33.92
N ALA A 120 -55.65 -42.50 -32.81
CA ALA A 120 -54.67 -42.60 -31.72
C ALA A 120 -53.38 -43.27 -32.17
N LYS A 121 -53.45 -44.22 -33.11
CA LYS A 121 -52.29 -44.95 -33.63
C LYS A 121 -51.54 -44.16 -34.72
N MET A 122 -52.26 -43.56 -35.66
CA MET A 122 -51.67 -42.96 -36.86
C MET A 122 -51.42 -41.45 -36.73
N ASN A 123 -52.30 -40.74 -36.03
CA ASN A 123 -52.22 -39.28 -35.86
C ASN A 123 -51.53 -38.89 -34.55
N THR A 124 -50.50 -39.65 -34.16
CA THR A 124 -49.64 -39.29 -33.02
C THR A 124 -48.88 -38.01 -33.32
N LYS A 125 -48.55 -37.23 -32.28
CA LYS A 125 -47.81 -35.97 -32.45
C LYS A 125 -46.39 -36.26 -32.94
N GLU A 126 -45.80 -37.33 -32.42
CA GLU A 126 -44.44 -37.81 -32.69
C GLU A 126 -44.27 -38.31 -34.13
N GLY A 127 -45.33 -38.85 -34.73
CA GLY A 127 -45.31 -39.36 -36.11
C GLY A 127 -45.37 -38.27 -37.20
N ARG A 128 -45.51 -36.99 -36.83
CA ARG A 128 -45.54 -35.88 -37.79
C ARG A 128 -44.15 -35.66 -38.39
N ARG A 129 -44.10 -35.34 -39.69
CA ARG A 129 -42.83 -35.05 -40.40
C ARG A 129 -42.05 -33.91 -39.75
N GLU A 130 -42.75 -32.90 -39.28
CA GLU A 130 -42.23 -31.71 -38.62
C GLU A 130 -42.11 -31.84 -37.10
N TYR A 131 -42.34 -33.02 -36.51
CA TYR A 131 -42.26 -33.20 -35.07
C TYR A 131 -40.88 -32.80 -34.52
N ALA A 132 -39.81 -33.04 -35.27
CA ALA A 132 -38.46 -32.64 -34.88
C ALA A 132 -38.32 -31.13 -34.58
N LEU A 133 -39.14 -30.28 -35.20
CA LEU A 133 -39.17 -28.82 -34.97
C LEU A 133 -40.07 -28.42 -33.78
N SER A 134 -41.05 -29.25 -33.43
CA SER A 134 -42.04 -28.98 -32.37
C SER A 134 -41.86 -29.84 -31.12
N ASP A 135 -40.77 -30.62 -31.07
CA ASP A 135 -40.39 -31.45 -29.94
C ASP A 135 -39.94 -30.56 -28.77
N PRO A 136 -40.67 -30.54 -27.64
CA PRO A 136 -40.29 -29.75 -26.48
C PRO A 136 -38.92 -30.11 -25.89
N ASN A 137 -38.41 -31.31 -26.19
CA ASN A 137 -37.12 -31.79 -25.70
C ASN A 137 -36.01 -31.70 -26.77
N GLN A 138 -36.22 -31.03 -27.89
CA GLN A 138 -35.22 -30.90 -28.97
C GLN A 138 -33.87 -30.39 -28.44
N LEU A 139 -33.88 -29.30 -27.66
CA LEU A 139 -32.67 -28.70 -27.08
C LEU A 139 -31.90 -29.63 -26.13
N LYS A 140 -32.58 -30.60 -25.49
CA LYS A 140 -31.93 -31.59 -24.62
C LYS A 140 -31.27 -32.72 -25.42
N LYS A 141 -31.79 -32.99 -26.63
CA LYS A 141 -31.27 -34.02 -27.54
C LYS A 141 -30.15 -33.49 -28.43
N GLU A 142 -30.14 -32.18 -28.66
CA GLU A 142 -29.09 -31.50 -29.42
C GLU A 142 -27.73 -31.69 -28.73
N LYS A 143 -26.74 -32.14 -29.50
CA LYS A 143 -25.36 -32.30 -29.05
C LYS A 143 -24.52 -31.25 -29.75
N ALA A 144 -23.59 -30.67 -29.01
CA ALA A 144 -22.57 -29.83 -29.62
C ALA A 144 -21.84 -30.64 -30.71
N LEU A 145 -21.64 -30.00 -31.86
CA LEU A 145 -20.88 -30.60 -32.95
C LEU A 145 -19.43 -30.83 -32.50
N PRO A 146 -18.83 -31.98 -32.85
CA PRO A 146 -17.41 -32.22 -32.55
C PRO A 146 -16.54 -31.23 -33.33
N ASP A 147 -15.41 -30.85 -32.74
CA ASP A 147 -14.50 -29.82 -33.28
C ASP A 147 -13.93 -30.17 -34.66
N GLU A 148 -13.86 -31.46 -34.99
CA GLU A 148 -13.44 -31.97 -36.30
C GLU A 148 -14.43 -31.67 -37.43
N MET A 149 -15.72 -31.51 -37.11
CA MET A 149 -16.76 -31.15 -38.08
C MET A 149 -16.90 -29.63 -38.26
N LEU A 150 -16.29 -28.83 -37.38
CA LEU A 150 -16.35 -27.37 -37.43
C LEU A 150 -15.29 -26.81 -38.39
N GLY A 151 -15.68 -26.67 -39.65
CA GLY A 151 -14.87 -25.99 -40.66
C GLY A 151 -14.88 -24.46 -40.52
N VAL A 152 -14.03 -23.78 -41.31
CA VAL A 152 -13.90 -22.31 -41.31
C VAL A 152 -15.24 -21.60 -41.58
N SER A 153 -16.09 -22.18 -42.43
CA SER A 153 -17.40 -21.64 -42.79
C SER A 153 -18.42 -21.65 -41.65
N SER A 154 -18.18 -22.40 -40.58
CA SER A 154 -19.10 -22.48 -39.43
C SER A 154 -19.08 -21.22 -38.57
N LEU A 155 -18.00 -20.41 -38.66
CA LEU A 155 -17.73 -19.29 -37.75
C LEU A 155 -17.76 -19.66 -36.26
N CYS A 156 -17.66 -20.95 -35.91
CA CYS A 156 -17.61 -21.41 -34.52
C CYS A 156 -16.18 -21.51 -33.98
N LYS A 157 -15.18 -21.56 -34.87
CA LYS A 157 -13.76 -21.71 -34.52
C LYS A 157 -12.92 -20.65 -35.21
N PHE A 158 -12.18 -19.88 -34.42
CA PHE A 158 -11.33 -18.81 -34.91
C PHE A 158 -9.86 -19.12 -34.63
N ALA A 159 -9.02 -19.04 -35.66
CA ALA A 159 -7.58 -19.30 -35.50
C ALA A 159 -6.87 -18.32 -34.55
N GLY A 160 -7.45 -17.14 -34.29
CA GLY A 160 -6.90 -16.14 -33.37
C GLY A 160 -7.26 -16.38 -31.89
N GLU A 161 -8.28 -17.19 -31.61
CA GLU A 161 -8.64 -17.60 -30.26
C GLU A 161 -7.66 -18.71 -29.85
N ASP A 162 -6.50 -18.34 -29.31
CA ASP A 162 -5.45 -19.27 -28.85
C ASP A 162 -5.83 -19.83 -27.46
N PRO A 163 -6.43 -21.04 -27.34
CA PRO A 163 -6.75 -21.62 -26.04
C PRO A 163 -5.49 -22.01 -25.26
N GLY A 164 -4.37 -22.21 -25.97
CA GLY A 164 -3.08 -22.57 -25.42
C GLY A 164 -2.29 -21.39 -24.87
N LYS A 165 -2.82 -20.16 -24.95
CA LYS A 165 -2.13 -18.93 -24.51
C LYS A 165 -1.54 -19.05 -23.11
N ALA A 166 -2.30 -19.59 -22.15
CA ALA A 166 -1.84 -19.75 -20.78
C ALA A 166 -0.61 -20.69 -20.68
N VAL A 167 -0.63 -21.80 -21.41
CA VAL A 167 0.49 -22.76 -21.46
C VAL A 167 1.70 -22.14 -22.14
N ARG A 168 1.50 -21.45 -23.27
CA ARG A 168 2.56 -20.76 -24.02
C ARG A 168 3.23 -19.67 -23.18
N VAL A 169 2.45 -18.84 -22.50
CA VAL A 169 2.95 -17.79 -21.60
C VAL A 169 3.75 -18.40 -20.45
N LYS A 170 3.26 -19.49 -19.84
CA LYS A 170 4.00 -20.22 -18.79
C LYS A 170 5.35 -20.75 -19.30
N ALA A 171 5.39 -21.32 -20.50
CA ALA A 171 6.62 -21.80 -21.13
C ALA A 171 7.59 -20.65 -21.41
N GLN A 172 7.11 -19.51 -21.92
CA GLN A 172 7.92 -18.31 -22.16
C GLN A 172 8.53 -17.77 -20.85
N HIS A 173 7.75 -17.70 -19.77
CA HIS A 173 8.26 -17.29 -18.46
C HIS A 173 9.31 -18.26 -17.91
N ALA A 174 9.11 -19.57 -18.08
CA ALA A 174 10.09 -20.57 -17.67
C ALA A 174 11.42 -20.42 -18.44
N GLN A 175 11.35 -20.18 -19.75
CA GLN A 175 12.53 -19.91 -20.59
C GLN A 175 13.24 -18.63 -20.15
N GLN A 176 12.49 -17.53 -19.96
CA GLN A 176 13.06 -16.25 -19.53
C GLN A 176 13.74 -16.37 -18.17
N ARG A 177 13.11 -17.07 -17.21
CA ARG A 177 13.70 -17.32 -15.91
C ARG A 177 15.01 -18.10 -16.02
N ASN A 178 15.05 -19.15 -16.83
CA ASN A 178 16.26 -19.95 -17.03
C ASN A 178 17.40 -19.10 -17.62
N TRP A 179 17.12 -18.28 -18.63
CA TRP A 179 18.12 -17.37 -19.20
C TRP A 179 18.65 -16.35 -18.19
N LEU A 180 17.77 -15.78 -17.36
CA LEU A 180 18.19 -14.85 -16.31
C LEU A 180 19.05 -15.54 -15.24
N GLU A 181 18.68 -16.76 -14.84
CA GLU A 181 19.47 -17.56 -13.90
C GLU A 181 20.88 -17.87 -14.47
N GLN A 182 20.96 -18.23 -15.75
CA GLN A 182 22.25 -18.43 -16.44
C GLN A 182 23.09 -17.15 -16.47
N GLN A 183 22.51 -16.01 -16.88
CA GLN A 183 23.23 -14.74 -16.93
C GLN A 183 23.72 -14.27 -15.56
N VAL A 184 22.91 -14.46 -14.51
CA VAL A 184 23.30 -14.12 -13.14
C VAL A 184 24.46 -15.01 -12.68
N TYR A 185 24.39 -16.31 -12.98
CA TYR A 185 25.48 -17.24 -12.68
C TYR A 185 26.77 -16.86 -13.39
N GLU A 186 26.72 -16.62 -14.70
CA GLU A 186 27.88 -16.19 -15.51
C GLU A 186 28.49 -14.89 -14.99
N LYS A 187 27.67 -13.87 -14.71
CA LYS A 187 28.15 -12.61 -14.15
C LYS A 187 28.80 -12.78 -12.78
N LYS A 188 28.25 -13.66 -11.94
CA LYS A 188 28.82 -13.95 -10.63
C LYS A 188 30.17 -14.65 -10.76
N MET A 189 30.28 -15.64 -11.63
CA MET A 189 31.54 -16.33 -11.91
C MET A 189 32.60 -15.37 -12.45
N LEU A 190 32.25 -14.48 -13.38
CA LEU A 190 33.16 -13.46 -13.91
C LEU A 190 33.59 -12.47 -12.82
N SER A 191 32.67 -12.02 -11.97
CA SER A 191 33.00 -11.12 -10.86
C SER A 191 33.90 -11.78 -9.81
N GLU A 192 33.71 -13.06 -9.52
CA GLU A 192 34.59 -13.82 -8.62
C GLU A 192 35.98 -14.00 -9.23
N LEU A 193 36.06 -14.28 -10.54
CA LEU A 193 37.33 -14.38 -11.26
C LEU A 193 38.07 -13.03 -11.25
N GLU A 194 37.39 -11.93 -11.56
CA GLU A 194 37.95 -10.58 -11.52
C GLU A 194 38.48 -10.24 -10.12
N LYS A 195 37.70 -10.50 -9.07
CA LYS A 195 38.14 -10.31 -7.68
C LYS A 195 39.37 -11.14 -7.31
N SER A 196 39.45 -12.40 -7.77
CA SER A 196 40.63 -13.22 -7.56
C SER A 196 41.86 -12.66 -8.28
N SER A 197 41.70 -12.23 -9.53
CA SER A 197 42.77 -11.60 -10.31
C SER A 197 43.25 -10.30 -9.66
N ASP A 198 42.34 -9.46 -9.18
CA ASP A 198 42.66 -8.22 -8.47
C ASP A 198 43.38 -8.49 -7.15
N ALA A 199 42.97 -9.54 -6.42
CA ALA A 199 43.62 -9.95 -5.18
C ALA A 199 45.06 -10.45 -5.44
N ASP A 200 45.26 -11.26 -6.48
CA ASP A 200 46.57 -11.76 -6.89
C ASP A 200 47.49 -10.62 -7.34
N PHE A 201 46.94 -9.65 -8.08
CA PHE A 201 47.67 -8.45 -8.47
C PHE A 201 48.05 -7.59 -7.27
N ALA A 202 47.12 -7.37 -6.33
CA ALA A 202 47.37 -6.62 -5.10
C ALA A 202 48.45 -7.29 -4.21
N ALA A 203 48.42 -8.62 -4.11
CA ALA A 203 49.46 -9.39 -3.42
C ALA A 203 50.83 -9.19 -4.10
N SER A 204 50.88 -9.33 -5.42
CA SER A 204 52.11 -9.11 -6.21
C SER A 204 52.66 -7.69 -6.05
N GLN A 205 51.78 -6.67 -6.04
CA GLN A 205 52.18 -5.27 -5.79
C GLN A 205 52.73 -5.07 -4.39
N LYS A 206 52.13 -5.70 -3.38
CA LYS A 206 52.62 -5.65 -2.00
C LYS A 206 54.02 -6.24 -1.87
N ASP A 207 54.27 -7.37 -2.54
CA ASP A 207 55.59 -8.02 -2.54
C ASP A 207 56.64 -7.15 -3.23
N LEU A 208 56.30 -6.55 -4.38
CA LEU A 208 57.17 -5.59 -5.08
C LEU A 208 57.49 -4.37 -4.21
N LEU A 209 56.49 -3.80 -3.52
CA LEU A 209 56.70 -2.67 -2.61
C LEU A 209 57.57 -3.07 -1.42
N SER A 210 57.36 -4.24 -0.84
CA SER A 210 58.20 -4.77 0.23
C SER A 210 59.65 -4.87 -0.22
N LEU A 211 59.90 -5.49 -1.39
CA LEU A 211 61.23 -5.61 -1.96
C LEU A 211 61.86 -4.23 -2.22
N ARG A 212 61.11 -3.29 -2.79
CA ARG A 212 61.58 -1.91 -3.00
C ARG A 212 62.01 -1.26 -1.69
N THR A 213 61.18 -1.34 -0.65
CA THR A 213 61.51 -0.74 0.65
C THR A 213 62.75 -1.39 1.30
N GLN A 214 62.96 -2.69 1.07
CA GLN A 214 64.17 -3.37 1.52
C GLN A 214 65.40 -2.86 0.77
N ILE A 215 65.34 -2.76 -0.55
CA ILE A 215 66.42 -2.22 -1.39
C ILE A 215 66.77 -0.79 -0.97
N GLU A 216 65.76 0.07 -0.75
CA GLU A 216 65.99 1.46 -0.31
C GLU A 216 66.69 1.51 1.07
N LYS A 217 66.32 0.64 2.01
CA LYS A 217 66.99 0.54 3.32
C LYS A 217 68.44 0.08 3.19
N GLU A 218 68.67 -0.95 2.37
CA GLU A 218 70.01 -1.48 2.10
C GLU A 218 70.88 -0.43 1.40
N GLU A 219 70.35 0.31 0.44
CA GLU A 219 71.06 1.40 -0.23
C GLU A 219 71.44 2.52 0.75
N ILE A 220 70.51 2.96 1.60
CA ILE A 220 70.78 3.98 2.63
C ILE A 220 71.87 3.47 3.59
N GLN A 221 71.83 2.20 3.97
CA GLN A 221 72.83 1.61 4.85
C GLN A 221 74.20 1.56 4.17
N LEU A 222 74.29 1.10 2.93
CA LEU A 222 75.52 1.10 2.15
C LEU A 222 76.10 2.51 1.99
N ARG A 223 75.26 3.52 1.71
CA ARG A 223 75.70 4.93 1.65
C ARG A 223 76.28 5.41 2.99
N LYS A 224 75.67 5.01 4.12
CA LYS A 224 76.21 5.33 5.46
C LYS A 224 77.53 4.62 5.72
N ASP A 225 77.64 3.34 5.38
CA ASP A 225 78.84 2.56 5.62
C ASP A 225 80.01 3.06 4.76
N VAL A 226 79.75 3.39 3.49
CA VAL A 226 80.75 4.01 2.59
C VAL A 226 81.20 5.38 3.11
N THR A 227 80.27 6.23 3.57
CA THR A 227 80.62 7.54 4.11
C THR A 227 81.38 7.42 5.43
N ALA A 228 81.01 6.49 6.32
CA ALA A 228 81.74 6.20 7.55
C ALA A 228 83.17 5.71 7.26
N SER A 229 83.32 4.76 6.34
CA SER A 229 84.63 4.25 5.92
C SER A 229 85.51 5.35 5.30
N ALA A 230 84.93 6.22 4.46
CA ALA A 230 85.66 7.35 3.89
C ALA A 230 86.09 8.38 4.97
N LEU A 231 85.23 8.65 5.96
CA LEU A 231 85.57 9.53 7.08
C LEU A 231 86.69 8.95 7.94
N GLU A 232 86.64 7.65 8.21
CA GLU A 232 87.68 6.95 8.96
C GLU A 232 89.01 6.95 8.22
N TYR A 233 88.99 6.64 6.91
CA TYR A 233 90.17 6.74 6.05
C TYR A 233 90.77 8.15 6.06
N ASN A 234 89.94 9.19 5.91
CA ASN A 234 90.39 10.59 5.96
C ASN A 234 90.94 10.97 7.34
N ALA A 235 90.34 10.47 8.43
CA ALA A 235 90.85 10.69 9.78
C ALA A 235 92.22 10.04 9.99
N ASN A 236 92.39 8.79 9.55
CA ASN A 236 93.66 8.08 9.62
C ASN A 236 94.72 8.74 8.73
N LYS A 237 94.35 9.16 7.52
CA LYS A 237 95.27 9.88 6.63
C LYS A 237 95.72 11.22 7.23
N ARG A 238 94.81 11.96 7.87
CA ARG A 238 95.18 13.19 8.61
C ARG A 238 96.18 12.90 9.72
N LYS A 239 95.94 11.88 10.56
CA LYS A 239 96.87 11.47 11.62
C LYS A 239 98.24 11.10 11.05
N GLU A 240 98.28 10.29 9.99
CA GLU A 240 99.52 9.90 9.32
C GLU A 240 100.29 11.13 8.81
N THR A 241 99.60 12.07 8.15
CA THR A 241 100.24 13.32 7.68
C THR A 241 100.69 14.24 8.82
N GLU A 242 99.97 14.26 9.95
CA GLU A 242 100.36 15.02 11.15
C GLU A 242 101.61 14.40 11.78
N GLU A 243 101.64 13.08 11.95
CA GLU A 243 102.80 12.33 12.46
C GLU A 243 104.03 12.52 11.56
N GLU A 244 103.86 12.49 10.25
CA GLU A 244 104.94 12.76 9.29
C GLU A 244 105.44 14.21 9.38
N ARG A 245 104.54 15.18 9.55
CA ARG A 245 104.90 16.59 9.79
C ARG A 245 105.64 16.78 11.10
N GLU A 246 105.19 16.13 12.18
CA GLU A 246 105.86 16.19 13.49
C GLU A 246 107.24 15.54 13.44
N LYS A 247 107.39 14.38 12.78
CA LYS A 247 108.71 13.78 12.53
C LYS A 247 109.62 14.71 11.75
N ASN A 248 109.13 15.30 10.65
CA ASN A 248 109.90 16.25 9.84
C ASN A 248 110.26 17.52 10.61
N ARG A 249 109.33 18.06 11.42
CA ARG A 249 109.59 19.20 12.32
C ARG A 249 110.67 18.83 13.34
N PHE A 250 110.53 17.69 14.02
CA PHE A 250 111.52 17.22 14.98
C PHE A 250 112.89 17.07 14.35
N GLN A 251 112.97 16.41 13.18
CA GLN A 251 114.21 16.25 12.41
C GLN A 251 114.86 17.60 12.10
N ARG A 252 114.08 18.55 11.56
CA ARG A 252 114.55 19.89 11.22
C ARG A 252 115.02 20.69 12.43
N THR A 253 114.27 20.64 13.53
CA THR A 253 114.67 21.32 14.79
C THR A 253 115.93 20.70 15.40
N LEU A 254 116.12 19.39 15.24
CA LEU A 254 117.32 18.71 15.70
C LEU A 254 118.53 19.11 14.85
N GLU A 255 118.36 19.18 13.52
CA GLU A 255 119.37 19.67 12.59
C GLU A 255 119.75 21.13 12.87
N GLU A 256 118.76 22.01 13.09
CA GLU A 256 118.98 23.41 13.50
C GLU A 256 119.74 23.48 14.83
N LYS A 257 119.33 22.74 15.87
CA LYS A 257 120.06 22.69 17.15
C LYS A 257 121.50 22.19 17.01
N ILE A 258 121.75 21.22 16.13
CA ILE A 258 123.11 20.73 15.85
C ILE A 258 123.93 21.81 15.14
N ALA A 259 123.33 22.54 14.19
CA ALA A 259 123.97 23.67 13.52
C ALA A 259 124.29 24.80 14.52
N ASP A 260 123.31 25.20 15.34
CA ASP A 260 123.46 26.23 16.39
C ASP A 260 124.52 25.82 17.42
N TYR A 261 124.58 24.54 17.82
CA TYR A 261 125.62 24.05 18.72
C TYR A 261 127.00 24.17 18.09
N ARG A 262 127.16 23.80 16.81
CA ARG A 262 128.42 23.95 16.07
C ARG A 262 128.85 25.42 15.99
N GLU A 263 127.93 26.31 15.66
CA GLU A 263 128.20 27.76 15.61
C GLU A 263 128.58 28.32 16.99
N ASN A 264 127.82 28.00 18.04
CA ASN A 264 128.15 28.44 19.41
C ASN A 264 129.50 27.90 19.90
N THR A 265 129.84 26.65 19.61
CA THR A 265 131.17 26.12 19.95
C THR A 265 132.29 26.83 19.22
N PHE A 266 132.06 27.23 17.96
CA PHE A 266 133.01 28.03 17.19
C PHE A 266 133.20 29.42 17.81
N ILE A 267 132.10 30.13 18.11
CA ILE A 267 132.16 31.46 18.75
C ILE A 267 132.78 31.40 20.16
N ALA A 268 132.50 30.37 20.94
CA ALA A 268 133.04 30.25 22.30
C ALA A 268 134.55 29.94 22.34
N THR A 269 135.09 29.34 21.28
CA THR A 269 136.50 28.94 21.22
C THR A 269 137.35 29.85 20.33
N ASP A 270 136.72 30.68 19.51
CA ASP A 270 137.40 31.60 18.59
C ASP A 270 138.21 32.66 19.37
N PRO A 271 139.56 32.64 19.26
CA PRO A 271 140.43 33.60 19.94
C PRO A 271 140.25 35.05 19.46
N PHE A 272 139.60 35.27 18.30
CA PHE A 272 139.32 36.61 17.78
C PHE A 272 138.12 37.27 18.47
N THR A 273 137.06 36.53 18.80
CA THR A 273 135.84 37.09 19.42
C THR A 273 135.91 37.24 20.95
N ASN A 274 136.73 36.43 21.65
CA ASN A 274 136.83 36.44 23.12
C ASN A 274 138.03 37.22 23.69
N GLU A 275 138.45 38.29 23.01
CA GLU A 275 139.59 39.17 23.36
C GLU A 275 139.89 39.28 24.87
N THR A 276 141.00 38.69 25.31
CA THR A 276 141.44 38.58 26.72
C THR A 276 142.12 39.86 27.23
N THR A 277 141.56 41.03 26.93
CA THR A 277 142.14 42.33 27.31
C THR A 277 141.46 42.93 28.55
N PRO A 278 142.21 43.44 29.55
CA PRO A 278 141.63 44.00 30.78
C PRO A 278 140.83 45.29 30.51
N GLN A 279 139.61 45.36 31.07
CA GLN A 279 138.64 46.45 30.87
C GLN A 279 138.98 47.75 31.62
N ILE A 280 139.82 47.66 32.65
CA ILE A 280 140.18 48.78 33.52
C ILE A 280 141.62 49.17 33.21
N CYS A 281 141.84 50.44 32.88
CA CYS A 281 143.20 50.96 32.75
C CYS A 281 143.89 50.98 34.12
N PRO A 282 145.22 50.88 34.18
CA PRO A 282 145.99 50.98 35.44
C PRO A 282 145.74 52.28 36.26
N ASN A 283 145.10 53.29 35.67
CA ASN A 283 144.72 54.55 36.30
C ASN A 283 143.31 54.55 36.92
N GLY A 284 142.67 53.38 37.05
CA GLY A 284 141.33 53.23 37.65
C GLY A 284 140.18 53.76 36.78
N ARG A 285 140.47 54.26 35.57
CA ARG A 285 139.46 54.73 34.62
C ARG A 285 139.06 53.59 33.69
N ILE A 286 137.78 53.46 33.42
CA ILE A 286 137.27 52.44 32.51
C ILE A 286 137.69 52.81 31.08
N ARG A 287 138.24 51.84 30.33
CA ARG A 287 138.51 52.03 28.91
C ARG A 287 137.19 52.22 28.18
N ARG A 288 137.02 53.36 27.53
CA ARG A 288 135.80 53.70 26.78
C ARG A 288 135.41 52.60 25.80
N ASP A 289 136.40 52.05 25.11
CA ASP A 289 136.21 51.05 24.07
C ASP A 289 135.87 49.65 24.64
N HIS A 290 136.06 49.42 25.94
CA HIS A 290 135.87 48.12 26.61
C HIS A 290 134.86 48.21 27.77
N PHE A 291 134.04 49.27 27.83
CA PHE A 291 132.96 49.41 28.82
C PHE A 291 131.80 48.46 28.46
N ARG A 292 131.61 47.40 29.25
CA ARG A 292 130.52 46.41 29.07
C ARG A 292 129.48 46.48 30.18
N GLY A 293 129.04 47.70 30.52
CA GLY A 293 128.02 47.95 31.53
C GLY A 293 128.56 48.03 32.96
N LEU A 294 127.66 48.30 33.90
CA LEU A 294 127.98 48.37 35.33
C LEU A 294 128.11 46.95 35.92
N GLY A 295 128.91 46.79 36.97
CA GLY A 295 128.95 45.53 37.71
C GLY A 295 127.62 45.21 38.38
N LYS A 296 127.33 43.91 38.60
CA LYS A 296 126.07 43.44 39.22
C LYS A 296 125.74 44.14 40.55
N GLU A 297 126.76 44.52 41.31
CA GLU A 297 126.63 45.27 42.58
C GLU A 297 125.80 46.57 42.44
N TYR A 298 125.97 47.32 41.34
CA TYR A 298 125.22 48.55 41.11
C TYR A 298 123.74 48.28 40.81
N TYR A 299 123.44 47.13 40.19
CA TYR A 299 122.06 46.72 39.94
C TYR A 299 121.37 46.30 41.24
N TYR A 300 122.07 45.61 42.15
CA TYR A 300 121.53 45.27 43.47
C TYR A 300 121.19 46.52 44.29
N HIS A 301 122.11 47.49 44.33
CA HIS A 301 121.86 48.76 45.03
C HIS A 301 120.65 49.51 44.44
N THR A 302 120.52 49.56 43.11
CA THR A 302 119.40 50.26 42.46
C THR A 302 118.06 49.58 42.74
N ALA A 303 118.03 48.25 42.76
CA ALA A 303 116.82 47.48 43.07
C ALA A 303 116.35 47.71 44.53
N ASP A 304 117.26 47.78 45.49
CA ASP A 304 116.91 48.06 46.89
C ASP A 304 116.36 49.49 47.07
N VAL A 305 116.95 50.49 46.39
CA VAL A 305 116.42 51.87 46.40
C VAL A 305 115.00 51.92 45.82
N GLN A 306 114.73 51.21 44.72
CA GLN A 306 113.39 51.16 44.12
C GLN A 306 112.37 50.46 45.02
N ARG A 307 112.76 49.41 45.74
CA ARG A 307 111.90 48.74 46.72
C ARG A 307 111.46 49.70 47.83
N HIS A 308 112.40 50.46 48.40
CA HIS A 308 112.08 51.46 49.42
C HIS A 308 111.17 52.59 48.90
N GLN A 309 111.33 53.03 47.65
CA GLN A 309 110.43 54.03 47.05
C GLN A 309 109.00 53.51 46.89
N ALA A 310 108.83 52.24 46.51
CA ALA A 310 107.51 51.62 46.36
C ALA A 310 106.79 51.45 47.71
N GLU A 311 107.52 51.08 48.77
CA GLU A 311 107.00 50.98 50.13
C GLU A 311 106.49 52.34 50.65
N TYR A 312 107.31 53.40 50.49
CA TYR A 312 106.93 54.76 50.88
C TYR A 312 105.69 55.27 50.11
N GLY A 313 105.60 55.00 48.81
CA GLY A 313 104.44 55.36 48.00
C GLY A 313 103.14 54.66 48.43
N ALA A 314 103.23 53.40 48.88
CA ALA A 314 102.07 52.64 49.36
C ALA A 314 101.55 53.17 50.71
N GLU A 315 102.44 53.64 51.60
CA GLU A 315 102.05 54.26 52.87
C GLU A 315 101.32 55.59 52.67
N LEU A 316 101.82 56.43 51.76
CA LEU A 316 101.19 57.71 51.42
C LEU A 316 99.76 57.52 50.87
N ALA A 317 99.57 56.52 50.01
CA ALA A 317 98.25 56.21 49.44
C ALA A 317 97.24 55.73 50.49
N LYS A 318 97.68 54.99 51.52
CA LYS A 318 96.81 54.57 52.64
C LYS A 318 96.38 55.76 53.50
N ALA A 319 97.28 56.72 53.75
CA ALA A 319 96.99 57.91 54.53
C ALA A 319 95.93 58.79 53.83
N LEU A 320 96.10 59.06 52.53
CA LEU A 320 95.13 59.83 51.74
C LEU A 320 93.74 59.16 51.73
N LYS A 321 93.68 57.84 51.56
CA LYS A 321 92.41 57.11 51.54
C LYS A 321 91.67 57.16 52.89
N ALA A 322 92.40 57.24 54.01
CA ALA A 322 91.79 57.41 55.33
C ALA A 322 91.21 58.82 55.53
N GLU A 323 91.88 59.84 54.97
CA GLU A 323 91.40 61.23 54.99
C GLU A 323 90.13 61.41 54.15
N ASP A 324 90.11 60.87 52.92
CA ASP A 324 88.92 60.89 52.06
C ASP A 324 87.70 60.25 52.75
N LEU A 325 87.90 59.10 53.41
CA LEU A 325 86.82 58.39 54.10
C LEU A 325 86.28 59.18 55.31
N ALA A 326 87.14 59.94 55.98
CA ALA A 326 86.74 60.85 57.05
C ALA A 326 85.94 62.04 56.50
N HIS A 327 86.34 62.57 55.34
CA HIS A 327 85.63 63.66 54.68
C HIS A 327 84.24 63.21 54.20
N ASP A 328 84.12 62.00 53.65
CA ASP A 328 82.84 61.40 53.25
C ASP A 328 81.89 61.18 54.44
N ALA A 329 82.42 60.76 55.59
CA ALA A 329 81.61 60.56 56.80
C ALA A 329 80.97 61.87 57.29
N VAL A 330 81.73 62.97 57.29
CA VAL A 330 81.24 64.31 57.63
C VAL A 330 80.20 64.80 56.60
N ALA A 331 80.42 64.53 55.31
CA ALA A 331 79.46 64.88 54.26
C ALA A 331 78.12 64.14 54.41
N GLU A 332 78.13 62.85 54.75
CA GLU A 332 76.90 62.09 55.00
C GLU A 332 76.17 62.54 56.28
N GLU A 333 76.91 62.88 57.34
CA GLU A 333 76.30 63.40 58.57
C GLU A 333 75.61 64.75 58.33
N THR A 334 76.26 65.67 57.61
CA THR A 334 75.67 66.96 57.22
C THR A 334 74.46 66.79 56.28
N ARG A 335 74.48 65.82 55.36
CA ARG A 335 73.31 65.51 54.54
C ARG A 335 72.12 65.01 55.38
N ARG A 336 72.37 64.14 56.36
CA ARG A 336 71.31 63.60 57.24
C ARG A 336 70.64 64.69 58.07
N THR A 337 71.41 65.63 58.60
CA THR A 337 70.85 66.76 59.38
C THR A 337 70.00 67.68 58.53
N LEU A 338 70.43 68.01 57.30
CA LEU A 338 69.65 68.83 56.36
C LEU A 338 68.32 68.17 55.96
N VAL A 339 68.33 66.88 55.64
CA VAL A 339 67.09 66.13 55.30
C VAL A 339 66.14 66.06 56.50
N GLY A 340 66.67 65.94 57.72
CA GLY A 340 65.87 65.99 58.96
C GLY A 340 65.13 67.32 59.11
N LEU A 341 65.86 68.43 58.97
CA LEU A 341 65.30 69.80 59.02
C LEU A 341 64.23 70.04 57.95
N GLU A 342 64.44 69.55 56.74
CA GLU A 342 63.48 69.71 55.64
C GLU A 342 62.16 68.94 55.90
N LYS A 343 62.25 67.73 56.46
CA LYS A 343 61.06 66.96 56.87
C LYS A 343 60.26 67.66 57.97
N GLU A 344 60.93 68.23 58.97
CA GLU A 344 60.26 68.98 60.03
C GLU A 344 59.54 70.22 59.47
N ARG A 345 60.20 70.99 58.60
CA ARG A 345 59.60 72.14 57.92
C ARG A 345 58.36 71.76 57.10
N LEU A 346 58.41 70.64 56.37
CA LEU A 346 57.26 70.19 55.57
C LEU A 346 56.09 69.74 56.45
N LYS A 347 56.37 69.13 57.61
CA LYS A 347 55.35 68.71 58.57
C LYS A 347 54.64 69.92 59.18
N THR A 348 55.40 70.91 59.66
CA THR A 348 54.83 72.16 60.20
C THR A 348 54.03 72.92 59.15
N HIS A 349 54.53 73.00 57.91
CA HIS A 349 53.80 73.64 56.83
C HIS A 349 52.47 72.94 56.52
N LYS A 350 52.45 71.60 56.50
CA LYS A 350 51.21 70.83 56.32
C LYS A 350 50.20 71.09 57.43
N GLU A 351 50.66 71.12 58.68
CA GLU A 351 49.80 71.41 59.85
C GLU A 351 49.20 72.83 59.74
N THR A 352 50.02 73.84 59.42
CA THR A 352 49.52 75.22 59.23
C THR A 352 48.50 75.35 58.10
N VAL A 353 48.71 74.68 56.97
CA VAL A 353 47.77 74.73 55.82
C VAL A 353 46.45 74.02 56.14
N TYR A 354 46.49 72.93 56.91
CA TYR A 354 45.27 72.23 57.35
C TYR A 354 44.43 73.10 58.30
N ASP A 355 45.07 73.79 59.24
CA ASP A 355 44.38 74.68 60.18
C ASP A 355 43.72 75.88 59.46
N GLU A 356 44.42 76.51 58.51
CA GLU A 356 43.89 77.63 57.73
C GLU A 356 42.71 77.25 56.80
N LEU A 357 42.72 76.01 56.27
CA LEU A 357 41.60 75.50 55.46
C LEU A 357 40.35 75.24 56.31
N HIS A 358 40.50 74.82 57.57
CA HIS A 358 39.36 74.54 58.44
C HIS A 358 38.68 75.82 58.96
N THR A 359 39.41 76.91 59.17
CA THR A 359 38.83 78.18 59.66
C THR A 359 38.03 78.94 58.59
N ASN A 360 38.25 78.68 57.30
CA ASN A 360 37.69 79.48 56.20
C ASN A 360 36.44 78.88 55.51
N VAL A 361 35.80 77.85 56.09
CA VAL A 361 34.63 77.15 55.46
C VAL A 361 33.26 77.63 55.97
N ILE A 362 33.17 78.48 57.00
CA ILE A 362 31.88 79.00 57.49
C ILE A 362 31.86 80.53 57.36
N ASP A 363 31.46 81.03 56.19
CA ASP A 363 31.12 82.43 55.97
C ASP A 363 29.58 82.57 55.85
N PRO A 364 28.86 83.05 56.89
CA PRO A 364 27.40 83.00 56.97
C PRO A 364 26.66 84.01 56.05
N ASP A 365 27.36 84.87 55.29
CA ASP A 365 26.74 85.99 54.56
C ASP A 365 26.54 85.78 53.04
N LYS A 366 26.78 84.57 52.51
CA LYS A 366 26.53 84.27 51.08
C LYS A 366 25.06 84.35 50.64
N ALA A 367 24.09 84.42 51.57
CA ALA A 367 22.67 84.51 51.27
C ALA A 367 22.18 85.91 50.82
N LYS A 368 22.95 87.00 51.00
CA LYS A 368 22.47 88.38 50.75
C LYS A 368 22.92 89.03 49.43
N LYS A 369 23.77 88.37 48.63
CA LYS A 369 24.43 89.00 47.46
C LYS A 369 23.85 88.66 46.08
N ASN A 370 22.70 87.98 46.00
CA ASN A 370 21.95 87.78 44.74
C ASN A 370 20.77 88.77 44.60
N LYS A 371 21.06 90.07 44.40
CA LYS A 371 20.07 91.05 43.92
C LYS A 371 20.43 91.47 42.50
N VAL A 372 19.63 91.01 41.54
CA VAL A 372 19.73 91.35 40.11
C VAL A 372 18.98 92.67 39.88
N SER A 373 19.64 93.69 39.34
CA SER A 373 19.01 94.98 39.00
C SER A 373 18.43 94.94 37.57
N CYS A 374 17.11 94.88 37.44
CA CYS A 374 16.40 95.12 36.18
C CYS A 374 16.29 96.63 35.92
N GLY A 375 16.56 97.07 34.68
CA GLY A 375 16.49 98.49 34.29
C GLY A 375 15.06 98.98 34.13
N GLU A 376 14.76 100.18 34.65
CA GLU A 376 13.48 100.87 34.50
C GLU A 376 13.48 101.80 33.28
N ILE A 377 12.43 101.71 32.45
CA ILE A 377 12.22 102.57 31.28
C ILE A 377 11.54 103.86 31.75
N LEU A 378 12.28 104.97 31.67
CA LEU A 378 11.81 106.29 32.09
C LEU A 378 10.77 106.86 31.10
N PRO A 379 9.80 107.68 31.57
CA PRO A 379 8.76 108.27 30.74
C PRO A 379 9.26 109.09 29.53
N GLU A 380 10.51 109.57 29.57
CA GLU A 380 11.12 110.29 28.44
C GLU A 380 11.29 109.44 27.18
N PHE A 381 11.40 108.10 27.32
CA PHE A 381 11.53 107.18 26.19
C PHE A 381 10.38 107.31 25.19
N PHE A 382 9.15 107.58 25.66
CA PHE A 382 7.98 107.66 24.80
C PHE A 382 7.83 109.00 24.05
N LYS A 383 8.59 110.04 24.42
CA LYS A 383 8.53 111.34 23.72
C LYS A 383 9.13 111.32 22.31
N GLY A 384 9.93 110.31 21.97
CA GLY A 384 10.60 110.23 20.68
C GLY A 384 9.72 109.72 19.52
N PHE A 385 8.56 109.13 19.81
CA PHE A 385 7.72 108.55 18.77
C PHE A 385 6.61 109.51 18.33
N GLY A 386 6.61 109.90 17.05
CA GLY A 386 5.51 110.65 16.42
C GLY A 386 5.63 112.18 16.42
N ALA A 387 6.80 112.74 16.75
CA ALA A 387 6.99 114.19 16.90
C ALA A 387 7.17 114.98 15.58
N THR A 388 7.13 114.34 14.41
CA THR A 388 7.23 115.08 13.15
C THR A 388 6.23 114.57 12.13
N THR A 389 5.26 115.43 11.85
CA THR A 389 4.20 115.28 10.88
C THR A 389 4.76 115.32 9.47
N ARG A 390 4.57 114.22 8.74
CA ARG A 390 4.49 114.23 7.29
C ARG A 390 3.09 113.80 6.89
#